data_AF-A0A1C4W951-F1
#
_entry.id   AF-A0A1C4W951-F1
#
_cell.length_a   1.000
_cell.length_b   1.000
_cell.length_c   1.000
_cell.angle_alpha   90.00
_cell.angle_beta   90.00
_cell.angle_gamma   90.00
#
_symmetry.space_group_name_H-M   'P 1'
#
loop_
_entity.id
_entity.type
_entity.pdbx_description
1 polymer ?
#
loop_
_entity_poly.entity_id
_entity_poly.type
_entity_poly.pdbx_seq_one_letter_code
_entity_poly.pdbx_strand_id
1 'polypeptide(L)'
;MLSFAAVHTLAGCLLAADAEADALDWGRPATLLLIHDRPVITIGPAPVREMRSVEFPLHRDDLLTDPAGLPALLHRLAESLDKPDAPTPYRATLDTIVRLIRATQPDVRLLAWAACYDDILTVDGQPRQVRRIDAVDPDGRVYQLTRQIGEDHPLLLVDETPDPGDTPATQPGLAALLAATARHPHWSTSGGTA
;
A
#
# COMPACT_ATOMS: atom_id res chain seq x y z
N MET A 1 15.65 6.85 3.68
CA MET A 1 16.26 5.66 3.08
C MET A 1 16.03 4.40 3.90
N LEU A 2 15.27 3.47 3.34
CA LEU A 2 15.18 2.07 3.74
C LEU A 2 16.51 1.37 3.43
N SER A 3 16.86 0.41 4.28
CA SER A 3 18.01 -0.47 4.05
C SER A 3 17.65 -1.55 3.02
N PHE A 4 18.67 -2.15 2.40
CA PHE A 4 18.46 -3.31 1.51
C PHE A 4 17.63 -4.43 2.16
N ALA A 5 17.88 -4.70 3.45
CA ALA A 5 17.09 -5.68 4.20
C ALA A 5 15.62 -5.27 4.34
N ALA A 6 15.33 -3.97 4.55
CA ALA A 6 13.95 -3.49 4.64
C ALA A 6 13.22 -3.59 3.29
N VAL A 7 13.90 -3.28 2.18
CA VAL A 7 13.36 -3.45 0.82
C VAL A 7 13.05 -4.92 0.54
N HIS A 8 13.97 -5.83 0.89
CA HIS A 8 13.76 -7.27 0.70
C HIS A 8 12.62 -7.82 1.57
N THR A 9 12.53 -7.38 2.83
CA THR A 9 11.41 -7.75 3.71
C THR A 9 10.07 -7.20 3.19
N LEU A 10 10.06 -6.00 2.61
CA LEU A 10 8.87 -5.41 2.00
C LEU A 10 8.41 -6.23 0.79
N ALA A 11 9.33 -6.62 -0.09
CA ALA A 11 9.05 -7.54 -1.19
C ALA A 11 8.44 -8.87 -0.68
N GLY A 12 9.02 -9.45 0.38
CA GLY A 12 8.46 -10.64 1.03
C GLY A 12 7.06 -10.42 1.61
N CYS A 13 6.81 -9.27 2.22
CA CYS A 13 5.49 -8.89 2.77
C CYS A 13 4.43 -8.77 1.66
N LEU A 14 4.79 -8.20 0.50
CA LEU A 14 3.88 -8.11 -0.65
C LEU A 14 3.55 -9.48 -1.25
N LEU A 15 4.53 -10.38 -1.33
CA LEU A 15 4.31 -11.77 -1.76
C LEU A 15 3.42 -12.54 -0.78
N ALA A 16 3.56 -12.31 0.53
CA ALA A 16 2.67 -12.90 1.53
C ALA A 16 1.26 -12.34 1.42
N ALA A 17 1.10 -11.02 1.25
CA ALA A 17 -0.19 -10.39 1.03
C ALA A 17 -0.87 -10.89 -0.25
N ASP A 18 -0.11 -11.17 -1.31
CA ASP A 18 -0.62 -11.79 -2.53
C ASP A 18 -1.11 -13.24 -2.30
N ALA A 19 -0.43 -14.02 -1.46
CA ALA A 19 -0.89 -15.37 -1.11
C ALA A 19 -2.16 -15.32 -0.23
N GLU A 20 -2.26 -14.38 0.72
CA GLU A 20 -3.44 -14.17 1.56
C GLU A 20 -4.63 -13.68 0.74
N ALA A 21 -4.40 -12.75 -0.18
CA ALA A 21 -5.39 -12.25 -1.12
C ALA A 21 -6.01 -13.38 -1.97
N ASP A 22 -5.23 -14.39 -2.34
CA ASP A 22 -5.75 -15.58 -3.04
C ASP A 22 -6.72 -16.39 -2.17
N ALA A 23 -6.35 -16.59 -0.90
CA ALA A 23 -7.13 -17.37 0.05
C ALA A 23 -8.40 -16.65 0.53
N LEU A 24 -8.38 -15.31 0.52
CA LEU A 24 -9.42 -14.45 1.10
C LEU A 24 -10.20 -13.66 0.03
N ASP A 25 -9.95 -13.92 -1.25
CA ASP A 25 -10.57 -13.26 -2.41
C ASP A 25 -10.43 -11.72 -2.37
N TRP A 26 -9.24 -11.22 -1.98
CA TRP A 26 -8.95 -9.78 -2.04
C TRP A 26 -8.79 -9.31 -3.48
N GLY A 27 -9.17 -8.07 -3.73
CA GLY A 27 -9.16 -7.46 -5.07
C GLY A 27 -10.57 -7.20 -5.61
N ARG A 28 -11.60 -7.80 -4.98
CA ARG A 28 -13.02 -7.56 -5.29
C ARG A 28 -13.85 -7.32 -4.01
N PRO A 29 -13.89 -6.09 -3.46
CA PRO A 29 -13.36 -4.84 -4.01
C PRO A 29 -11.85 -4.67 -3.80
N ALA A 30 -11.26 -3.65 -4.43
CA ALA A 30 -9.86 -3.30 -4.23
C ALA A 30 -9.55 -3.11 -2.73
N THR A 31 -8.40 -3.59 -2.29
CA THR A 31 -7.98 -3.57 -0.89
C THR A 31 -6.71 -2.73 -0.77
N LEU A 32 -6.71 -1.70 0.08
CA LEU A 32 -5.46 -1.01 0.42
C LEU A 32 -4.72 -1.77 1.51
N LEU A 33 -3.40 -1.65 1.53
CA LEU A 33 -2.54 -2.22 2.55
C LEU A 33 -1.67 -1.11 3.15
N LEU A 34 -1.68 -0.98 4.47
CA LEU A 34 -0.73 -0.15 5.22
C LEU A 34 0.38 -1.07 5.72
N ILE A 35 1.58 -0.92 5.17
CA ILE A 35 2.73 -1.76 5.54
C ILE A 35 3.63 -0.98 6.49
N HIS A 36 3.85 -1.55 7.66
CA HIS A 36 4.56 -0.91 8.74
C HIS A 36 5.44 -1.92 9.49
N ASP A 37 6.45 -1.45 10.22
CA ASP A 37 7.18 -2.29 11.17
C ASP A 37 7.03 -1.78 12.60
N ARG A 38 7.15 -2.72 13.55
CA ARG A 38 7.19 -2.41 14.98
C ARG A 38 8.33 -3.16 15.65
N PRO A 39 8.90 -2.64 16.75
CA PRO A 39 9.87 -3.38 17.53
C PRO A 39 9.23 -4.62 18.16
N VAL A 40 9.90 -5.76 18.08
CA VAL A 40 9.55 -6.99 18.80
C VAL A 40 10.43 -7.09 20.02
N ILE A 41 9.83 -7.27 21.19
CA ILE A 41 10.57 -7.54 22.41
C ILE A 41 11.12 -8.97 22.33
N THR A 42 12.39 -9.10 21.96
CA THR A 42 13.10 -10.38 21.93
C THR A 42 14.19 -10.40 23.00
N ILE A 43 14.37 -11.54 23.68
CA ILE A 43 15.50 -11.77 24.59
C ILE A 43 16.74 -12.03 23.72
N GLY A 44 17.36 -10.97 23.23
CA GLY A 44 18.52 -11.04 22.34
C GLY A 44 19.23 -9.69 22.23
N PRO A 45 20.49 -9.67 21.73
CA PRO A 45 21.35 -8.48 21.77
C PRO A 45 20.96 -7.37 20.77
N ALA A 46 20.08 -7.65 19.80
CA ALA A 46 19.67 -6.67 18.80
C ALA A 46 18.13 -6.51 18.78
N PRO A 47 17.62 -5.27 18.67
CA PRO A 47 16.19 -5.04 18.51
C PRO A 47 15.73 -5.59 17.16
N VAL A 48 14.84 -6.59 17.19
CA VAL A 48 14.20 -7.13 15.99
C VAL A 48 12.98 -6.28 15.66
N ARG A 49 12.78 -5.95 14.38
CA ARG A 49 11.55 -5.28 13.90
C ARG A 49 10.76 -6.27 13.06
N GLU A 50 9.46 -6.37 13.33
CA GLU A 50 8.52 -7.19 12.56
C GLU A 50 7.74 -6.27 11.62
N MET A 51 7.84 -6.54 10.32
CA MET A 51 7.01 -5.90 9.30
C MET A 51 5.66 -6.59 9.22
N ARG A 52 4.59 -5.81 9.12
CA ARG A 52 3.21 -6.29 9.00
C ARG A 52 2.43 -5.43 8.01
N SER A 53 1.43 -6.01 7.39
CA SER A 53 0.39 -5.32 6.64
C SER A 53 -0.89 -5.24 7.47
N VAL A 54 -1.59 -4.12 7.36
CA VAL A 54 -3.00 -4.00 7.76
C VAL A 54 -3.81 -3.81 6.48
N GLU A 55 -4.90 -4.54 6.34
CA GLU A 55 -5.76 -4.48 5.17
C GLU A 55 -6.95 -3.53 5.36
N PHE A 56 -7.34 -2.91 4.25
CA PHE A 56 -8.44 -1.97 4.17
C PHE A 56 -9.24 -2.24 2.89
N PRO A 57 -10.25 -3.12 2.93
CA PRO A 57 -11.13 -3.31 1.79
C PRO A 57 -11.86 -2.01 1.49
N LEU A 58 -11.72 -1.48 0.26
CA LEU A 58 -12.44 -0.29 -0.16
C LEU A 58 -13.91 -0.63 -0.37
N HIS A 59 -14.82 0.24 0.03
CA HIS A 59 -16.24 -0.01 -0.23
C HIS A 59 -16.49 0.05 -1.74
N ARG A 60 -17.27 -0.90 -2.28
CA ARG A 60 -17.62 -0.89 -3.72
C ARG A 60 -18.29 0.44 -4.10
N ASP A 61 -19.10 1.00 -3.21
CA ASP A 61 -19.76 2.28 -3.46
C ASP A 61 -18.78 3.46 -3.58
N ASP A 62 -17.63 3.42 -2.90
CA ASP A 62 -16.60 4.47 -3.03
C ASP A 62 -15.98 4.44 -4.43
N LEU A 63 -15.72 3.23 -4.96
CA LEU A 63 -15.21 3.03 -6.31
C LEU A 63 -16.25 3.38 -7.38
N LEU A 64 -17.54 3.10 -7.14
CA LEU A 64 -18.62 3.47 -8.05
C LEU A 64 -18.91 4.98 -8.03
N THR A 65 -18.67 5.64 -6.91
CA THR A 65 -18.83 7.09 -6.76
C THR A 65 -17.75 7.85 -7.53
N ASP A 66 -16.58 7.23 -7.75
CA ASP A 66 -15.49 7.83 -8.52
C ASP A 66 -15.43 7.28 -9.95
N PRO A 67 -15.96 8.00 -10.96
CA PRO A 67 -15.93 7.53 -12.35
C PRO A 67 -14.51 7.45 -12.93
N ALA A 68 -13.52 8.08 -12.30
CA ALA A 68 -12.12 8.00 -12.68
C ALA A 68 -11.38 6.80 -12.03
N GLY A 69 -12.10 5.98 -11.26
CA GLY A 69 -11.63 4.70 -10.73
C GLY A 69 -10.63 4.82 -9.59
N LEU A 70 -9.95 3.71 -9.31
CA LEU A 70 -9.04 3.57 -8.17
C LEU A 70 -7.94 4.65 -8.12
N PRO A 71 -7.22 5.00 -9.22
CA PRO A 71 -6.20 6.05 -9.20
C PRO A 71 -6.69 7.40 -8.62
N ALA A 72 -7.87 7.84 -9.06
CA ALA A 72 -8.45 9.11 -8.60
C ALA A 72 -8.93 9.02 -7.15
N LEU A 73 -9.53 7.88 -6.76
CA LEU A 73 -9.96 7.64 -5.39
C LEU A 73 -8.79 7.74 -4.40
N LEU A 74 -7.64 7.14 -4.72
CA LEU A 74 -6.43 7.21 -3.88
C LEU A 74 -6.00 8.66 -3.63
N HIS A 75 -6.00 9.50 -4.68
CA HIS A 75 -5.71 10.93 -4.55
C HIS A 75 -6.70 11.65 -3.64
N ARG A 76 -8.01 11.42 -3.83
CA ARG A 76 -9.05 12.08 -3.00
C ARG A 76 -8.98 11.64 -1.55
N LEU A 77 -8.67 10.38 -1.28
CA LEU A 77 -8.43 9.88 0.06
C LEU A 77 -7.22 10.59 0.69
N ALA A 78 -6.12 10.75 -0.04
CA ALA A 78 -4.96 11.50 0.43
C ALA A 78 -5.29 12.98 0.75
N GLU A 79 -5.98 13.66 -0.16
CA GLU A 79 -6.40 15.06 0.04
C GLU A 79 -7.34 15.21 1.25
N SER A 80 -8.25 14.24 1.45
CA SER A 80 -9.18 14.24 2.57
C SER A 80 -8.49 13.91 3.90
N LEU A 81 -7.44 13.09 3.90
CA LEU A 81 -6.60 12.85 5.08
C LEU A 81 -5.84 14.12 5.53
N ASP A 82 -5.44 14.97 4.58
CA ASP A 82 -4.84 16.28 4.85
C ASP A 82 -5.85 17.32 5.35
N LYS A 83 -7.14 17.14 5.06
CA LYS A 83 -8.23 18.07 5.39
C LYS A 83 -9.36 17.34 6.14
N PRO A 84 -9.12 16.87 7.38
CA PRO A 84 -10.06 16.00 8.09
C PRO A 84 -11.44 16.64 8.30
N ASP A 85 -11.51 17.97 8.42
CA ASP A 85 -12.78 18.69 8.64
C ASP A 85 -13.57 18.96 7.35
N ALA A 86 -12.98 18.75 6.17
CA ALA A 86 -13.67 18.98 4.91
C ALA A 86 -14.74 17.90 4.66
N PRO A 87 -15.94 18.26 4.17
CA PRO A 87 -16.95 17.28 3.79
C PRO A 87 -16.46 16.43 2.61
N THR A 88 -16.61 15.12 2.71
CA THR A 88 -16.16 14.15 1.71
C THR A 88 -17.10 12.95 1.70
N PRO A 89 -17.42 12.38 0.52
CA PRO A 89 -18.24 11.17 0.45
C PRO A 89 -17.55 9.95 1.07
N TYR A 90 -16.21 9.97 1.20
CA TYR A 90 -15.41 8.84 1.69
C TYR A 90 -15.18 8.85 3.21
N ARG A 91 -16.07 9.51 3.98
CA ARG A 91 -15.88 9.70 5.43
C ARG A 91 -15.68 8.39 6.18
N ALA A 92 -16.48 7.37 5.89
CA ALA A 92 -16.40 6.08 6.56
C ALA A 92 -15.06 5.36 6.32
N THR A 93 -14.54 5.46 5.09
CA THR A 93 -13.24 4.91 4.71
C THR A 93 -12.10 5.66 5.40
N LEU A 94 -12.16 6.98 5.46
CA LEU A 94 -11.18 7.81 6.17
C LEU A 94 -11.17 7.53 7.68
N ASP A 95 -12.34 7.42 8.31
CA ASP A 95 -12.45 7.10 9.74
C ASP A 95 -11.85 5.73 10.04
N THR A 96 -12.02 4.77 9.13
CA THR A 96 -11.40 3.44 9.22
C THR A 96 -9.89 3.50 9.09
N ILE A 97 -9.38 4.25 8.10
CA ILE A 97 -7.94 4.47 7.91
C ILE A 97 -7.32 5.11 9.15
N VAL A 98 -7.89 6.20 9.66
CA VAL A 98 -7.41 6.90 10.86
C VAL A 98 -7.47 6.00 12.09
N ARG A 99 -8.56 5.25 12.28
CA ARG A 99 -8.71 4.31 13.42
C ARG A 99 -7.61 3.24 13.40
N LEU A 100 -7.35 2.65 12.26
CA LEU A 100 -6.35 1.58 12.14
C LEU A 100 -4.93 2.12 12.24
N ILE A 101 -4.63 3.28 11.65
CA ILE A 101 -3.36 3.99 11.88
C ILE A 101 -3.15 4.17 13.38
N ARG A 102 -4.14 4.69 14.12
CA ARG A 102 -4.06 4.82 15.58
C ARG A 102 -3.90 3.49 16.31
N ALA A 103 -4.58 2.44 15.87
CA ALA A 103 -4.51 1.12 16.49
C ALA A 103 -3.15 0.44 16.32
N THR A 104 -2.38 0.80 15.30
CA THR A 104 -1.02 0.26 15.13
C THR A 104 -0.03 0.83 16.15
N GLN A 105 -0.32 1.96 16.80
CA GLN A 105 0.59 2.72 17.68
C GLN A 105 0.68 2.17 19.11
N PRO A 106 1.79 2.40 19.86
CA PRO A 106 2.98 3.25 19.57
C PRO A 106 4.19 2.52 18.93
N ASP A 107 5.20 3.29 18.49
CA ASP A 107 6.52 2.84 17.95
C ASP A 107 6.57 2.16 16.57
N VAL A 108 5.54 2.42 15.77
CA VAL A 108 5.44 1.93 14.39
C VAL A 108 6.12 2.88 13.41
N ARG A 109 6.74 2.32 12.38
CA ARG A 109 7.24 3.07 11.22
C ARG A 109 6.58 2.53 9.96
N LEU A 110 6.02 3.40 9.11
CA LEU A 110 5.53 3.04 7.78
C LEU A 110 6.64 2.86 6.83
N LEU A 111 6.41 1.82 6.06
CA LEU A 111 7.33 1.32 5.09
C LEU A 111 6.71 1.37 3.71
N ALA A 112 5.38 1.26 3.57
CA ALA A 112 4.69 1.50 2.30
C ALA A 112 3.17 1.62 2.44
N TRP A 113 2.54 2.25 1.46
CA TRP A 113 1.15 1.98 1.11
C TRP A 113 1.12 1.09 -0.13
N ALA A 114 0.19 0.14 -0.18
CA ALA A 114 -0.08 -0.66 -1.36
C ALA A 114 -1.58 -0.72 -1.70
N ALA A 115 -1.89 -1.04 -2.95
CA ALA A 115 -3.25 -1.32 -3.41
C ALA A 115 -3.27 -2.67 -4.13
N CYS A 116 -4.09 -3.59 -3.63
CA CYS A 116 -4.40 -4.88 -4.24
C CYS A 116 -5.73 -4.77 -5.01
N TYR A 117 -5.70 -5.05 -6.31
CA TYR A 117 -6.88 -4.90 -7.17
C TYR A 117 -6.80 -5.81 -8.40
N ASP A 118 -7.95 -6.04 -9.02
CA ASP A 118 -8.04 -6.76 -10.28
C ASP A 118 -7.82 -5.82 -11.47
N ASP A 119 -7.07 -6.30 -12.46
CA ASP A 119 -6.73 -5.58 -13.68
C ASP A 119 -6.82 -6.50 -14.91
N ILE A 120 -6.74 -5.91 -16.10
CA ILE A 120 -6.64 -6.63 -17.37
C ILE A 120 -5.31 -6.27 -18.02
N LEU A 121 -4.40 -7.26 -18.09
CA LEU A 121 -3.14 -7.12 -18.80
C LEU A 121 -3.26 -7.69 -20.21
N THR A 122 -2.72 -6.99 -21.21
CA THR A 122 -2.62 -7.53 -22.57
C THR A 122 -1.30 -8.29 -22.70
N VAL A 123 -1.38 -9.61 -22.87
CA VAL A 123 -0.22 -10.51 -23.08
C VAL A 123 -0.38 -11.14 -24.45
N ASP A 124 0.62 -10.97 -25.32
CA ASP A 124 0.58 -11.46 -26.72
C ASP A 124 -0.67 -11.00 -27.50
N GLY A 125 -1.12 -9.77 -27.24
CA GLY A 125 -2.32 -9.19 -27.85
C GLY A 125 -3.65 -9.74 -27.31
N GLN A 126 -3.63 -10.61 -26.29
CA GLN A 126 -4.83 -11.15 -25.65
C GLN A 126 -5.04 -10.53 -24.26
N PRO A 127 -6.27 -10.08 -23.94
CA PRO A 127 -6.58 -9.60 -22.60
C PRO A 127 -6.61 -10.78 -21.62
N ARG A 128 -5.87 -10.64 -20.51
CA ARG A 128 -5.83 -11.61 -19.41
C ARG A 128 -6.18 -10.91 -18.11
N GLN A 129 -7.04 -11.54 -17.32
CA GLN A 129 -7.32 -11.08 -15.97
C GLN A 129 -6.11 -11.35 -15.09
N VAL A 130 -5.71 -10.32 -14.35
CA VAL A 130 -4.60 -10.39 -13.41
C VAL A 130 -5.01 -9.76 -12.10
N ARG A 131 -4.39 -10.21 -11.02
CA ARG A 131 -4.39 -9.52 -9.74
C ARG A 131 -3.10 -8.73 -9.63
N ARG A 132 -3.21 -7.47 -9.25
CA ARG A 132 -2.09 -6.54 -9.09
C ARG A 132 -1.98 -6.09 -7.65
N ILE A 133 -0.74 -5.96 -7.17
CA ILE A 133 -0.42 -5.19 -5.98
C ILE A 133 0.62 -4.15 -6.36
N ASP A 134 0.22 -2.88 -6.39
CA ASP A 134 1.14 -1.76 -6.55
C ASP A 134 1.44 -1.17 -5.18
N ALA A 135 2.71 -0.88 -4.86
CA ALA A 135 3.12 -0.26 -3.61
C ALA A 135 4.15 0.84 -3.80
N VAL A 136 4.17 1.80 -2.89
CA VAL A 136 5.15 2.91 -2.84
C VAL A 136 5.72 3.02 -1.43
N ASP A 137 7.05 3.09 -1.35
CA ASP A 137 7.79 3.29 -0.08
C ASP A 137 8.19 4.77 0.14
N PRO A 138 8.64 5.16 1.37
CA PRO A 138 9.07 6.52 1.67
C PRO A 138 10.26 7.05 0.87
N ASP A 139 11.02 6.19 0.20
CA ASP A 139 12.12 6.62 -0.67
C ASP A 139 11.66 6.84 -2.12
N GLY A 140 10.38 6.57 -2.41
CA GLY A 140 9.80 6.72 -3.73
C GLY A 140 9.97 5.50 -4.64
N ARG A 141 10.43 4.35 -4.11
CA ARG A 141 10.49 3.12 -4.91
C ARG A 141 9.09 2.60 -5.19
N VAL A 142 8.93 1.98 -6.35
CA VAL A 142 7.67 1.40 -6.81
C VAL A 142 7.80 -0.12 -6.85
N TYR A 143 6.83 -0.80 -6.24
CA TYR A 143 6.74 -2.25 -6.24
C TYR A 143 5.50 -2.62 -7.05
N GLN A 144 5.64 -3.50 -8.02
CA GLN A 144 4.53 -3.99 -8.85
C GLN A 144 4.54 -5.51 -8.81
N LEU A 145 3.58 -6.07 -8.10
CA LEU A 145 3.29 -7.49 -8.11
C LEU A 145 2.17 -7.75 -9.10
N THR A 146 2.36 -8.69 -10.02
CA THR A 146 1.34 -9.16 -10.97
C THR A 146 1.22 -10.67 -10.90
N ARG A 147 0.00 -11.17 -10.68
CA ARG A 147 -0.33 -12.59 -10.75
C ARG A 147 -1.42 -12.78 -11.80
N GLN A 148 -1.18 -13.62 -12.81
CA GLN A 148 -2.27 -14.04 -13.69
C GLN A 148 -3.18 -15.04 -12.97
N ILE A 149 -4.49 -14.95 -13.20
CA ILE A 149 -5.42 -15.91 -12.60
C ILE A 149 -5.09 -17.32 -13.10
N GLY A 150 -4.87 -18.25 -12.17
CA GLY A 150 -4.51 -19.64 -12.47
C GLY A 150 -3.00 -19.90 -12.61
N GLU A 151 -2.14 -18.88 -12.40
CA GLU A 151 -0.70 -19.08 -12.29
C GLU A 151 -0.24 -19.17 -10.82
N ASP A 152 0.68 -20.11 -10.55
CA ASP A 152 1.19 -20.37 -9.20
C ASP A 152 2.18 -19.31 -8.71
N HIS A 153 2.85 -18.61 -9.63
CA HIS A 153 3.97 -17.73 -9.32
C HIS A 153 3.69 -16.28 -9.73
N PRO A 154 3.60 -15.35 -8.76
CA PRO A 154 3.48 -13.93 -9.05
C PRO A 154 4.83 -13.37 -9.52
N LEU A 155 4.79 -12.39 -10.41
CA LEU A 155 5.95 -11.60 -10.80
C LEU A 155 6.00 -10.33 -9.94
N LEU A 156 7.11 -10.09 -9.24
CA LEU A 156 7.35 -8.85 -8.50
C LEU A 156 8.47 -8.05 -9.17
N LEU A 157 8.15 -6.84 -9.62
CA LEU A 157 9.10 -5.83 -10.05
C LEU A 157 9.32 -4.81 -8.93
N VAL A 158 10.57 -4.43 -8.69
CA VAL A 158 10.93 -3.32 -7.80
C VAL A 158 11.73 -2.32 -8.62
N ASP A 159 11.15 -1.14 -8.82
CA ASP A 159 11.79 -0.03 -9.50
C ASP A 159 12.29 1.00 -8.48
N GLU A 160 13.60 1.19 -8.44
CA GLU A 160 14.24 2.16 -7.54
C GLU A 160 14.20 3.59 -8.08
N THR A 161 14.03 3.76 -9.39
CA THR A 161 14.05 5.05 -10.09
C THR A 161 12.93 5.09 -11.12
N PRO A 162 11.66 5.06 -10.68
CA PRO A 162 10.52 5.00 -11.58
C PRO A 162 10.49 6.17 -12.56
N ASP A 163 10.37 5.86 -13.86
CA ASP A 163 10.06 6.85 -14.89
C ASP A 163 8.59 7.26 -14.73
N PRO A 164 8.26 8.56 -14.53
CA PRO A 164 6.88 9.03 -14.43
C PRO A 164 5.99 8.63 -15.62
N GLY A 165 6.57 8.36 -16.80
CA GLY A 165 5.87 7.89 -17.99
C GLY A 165 5.55 6.39 -18.01
N ASP A 166 6.17 5.58 -17.13
CA ASP A 166 6.08 4.11 -17.12
C ASP A 166 5.61 3.53 -15.77
N THR A 167 5.26 4.40 -14.82
CA THR A 167 4.66 3.97 -13.54
C THR A 167 3.19 3.57 -13.66
N PRO A 168 2.69 2.70 -12.76
CA PRO A 168 1.28 2.38 -12.74
C PRO A 168 0.46 3.62 -12.35
N ALA A 169 -0.76 3.74 -12.89
CA ALA A 169 -1.63 4.90 -12.64
C ALA A 169 -1.98 5.09 -11.14
N THR A 170 -1.87 4.04 -10.33
CA THR A 170 -2.06 4.07 -8.87
C THR A 170 -0.91 4.76 -8.12
N GLN A 171 0.29 4.82 -8.71
CA GLN A 171 1.51 5.31 -8.06
C GLN A 171 1.37 6.73 -7.50
N PRO A 172 0.87 7.73 -8.25
CA PRO A 172 0.78 9.09 -7.72
C PRO A 172 -0.19 9.19 -6.53
N GLY A 173 -1.29 8.43 -6.56
CA GLY A 173 -2.25 8.37 -5.47
C GLY A 173 -1.71 7.67 -4.23
N LEU A 174 -0.98 6.57 -4.39
CA LEU A 174 -0.30 5.87 -3.29
C LEU A 174 0.78 6.74 -2.64
N ALA A 175 1.58 7.45 -3.45
CA ALA A 175 2.57 8.39 -2.96
C ALA A 175 1.92 9.54 -2.17
N ALA A 176 0.78 10.06 -2.65
CA ALA A 176 0.02 11.09 -1.93
C ALA A 176 -0.52 10.57 -0.59
N LEU A 177 -1.07 9.34 -0.55
CA LEU A 177 -1.55 8.69 0.68
C LEU A 177 -0.43 8.49 1.70
N LEU A 178 0.73 8.03 1.25
CA LEU A 178 1.93 7.89 2.06
C LEU A 178 2.35 9.21 2.69
N ALA A 179 2.39 10.27 1.88
CA ALA A 179 2.75 11.60 2.35
C ALA A 179 1.73 12.17 3.35
N ALA A 180 0.43 12.01 3.09
CA ALA A 180 -0.64 12.46 3.99
C ALA A 180 -0.63 11.68 5.32
N THR A 181 -0.39 10.37 5.27
CA THR A 181 -0.27 9.51 6.46
C THR A 181 0.93 9.89 7.31
N ALA A 182 2.08 10.18 6.70
CA ALA A 182 3.28 10.58 7.41
C ALA A 182 3.15 11.95 8.11
N ARG A 183 2.24 12.83 7.65
CA ARG A 183 1.93 14.12 8.26
C ARG A 183 1.02 14.03 9.48
N HIS A 184 0.36 12.88 9.72
CA HIS A 184 -0.42 12.71 10.94
C HIS A 184 0.52 12.67 12.16
N PRO A 185 0.24 13.46 13.22
CA PRO A 185 1.23 13.96 14.21
C PRO A 185 1.79 12.93 15.19
N HIS A 186 1.93 11.68 14.80
CA HIS A 186 2.40 10.59 15.64
C HIS A 186 3.28 9.60 14.87
N TRP A 187 3.72 9.98 13.67
CA TRP A 187 4.66 9.20 12.90
C TRP A 187 6.08 9.73 13.00
N SER A 188 6.92 9.01 13.75
CA SER A 188 8.34 9.28 13.74
C SER A 188 8.93 8.80 12.42
N THR A 189 9.04 9.70 11.45
CA THR A 189 10.01 9.57 10.35
C THR A 189 11.40 9.65 10.98
N SER A 190 11.88 8.52 11.48
CA SER A 190 13.25 8.40 11.98
C SER A 190 14.21 8.34 10.79
N GLY A 191 14.48 9.51 10.21
CA GLY A 191 15.74 9.83 9.53
C GLY A 191 16.64 10.54 10.55
N GLY A 192 17.80 9.96 10.84
CA GLY A 192 18.59 10.27 12.03
C GLY A 192 19.39 11.58 12.01
N THR A 193 19.96 11.88 13.17
CA THR A 193 21.32 12.39 13.53
C THR A 193 21.21 12.93 14.97
N ALA A 194 22.15 12.75 15.89
CA ALA A 194 23.57 12.39 15.84
C ALA A 194 23.96 11.44 16.98
#